data_AF-A0A2H6MUS6-F1
#
_entry.id   AF-A0A2H6MUS6-F1
#
_cell.length_a   1.000
_cell.length_b   1.000
_cell.length_c   1.000
_cell.angle_alpha   90.00
_cell.angle_beta   90.00
_cell.angle_gamma   90.00
#
_symmetry.space_group_name_H-M   'P 1'
#
loop_
_entity.id
_entity.type
_entity.pdbx_description
1 polymer ?
#
loop_
_entity_poly.entity_id
_entity_poly.type
_entity_poly.pdbx_seq_one_letter_code
_entity_poly.pdbx_strand_id
1 'polypeptide(L)'
;VNTSELIKELFTDCGPLESSSLCDYRNDMNASKTDDIPDRPAGTGVYSAIWQLCLALIFKIIMTVFTFGIKVPSGLFIPSMAIGAIAGRIVGIAVEQLAYYHHDWFIFKQWCEVGADCITPGLYAMVGAAACLGGVTRMTVSLVVIVFELTGGLEYIVPLMAAVMTSKWVGDAFGREGIYEAHIRLNGYPFLDVREEFTHTTLAADVR
;
A
#
# COMPACT_ATOMS: atom_id res chain seq x y z
N VAL A 1 -17.23 -7.66 -8.33
CA VAL A 1 -16.86 -6.33 -7.81
C VAL A 1 -15.77 -5.78 -8.69
N ASN A 2 -15.93 -4.56 -9.20
CA ASN A 2 -14.93 -3.94 -10.07
C ASN A 2 -13.69 -3.60 -9.23
N THR A 3 -12.47 -3.81 -9.75
CA THR A 3 -11.23 -3.59 -8.97
C THR A 3 -11.02 -2.12 -8.63
N SER A 4 -11.52 -1.22 -9.46
CA SER A 4 -11.48 0.22 -9.22
C SER A 4 -12.38 0.65 -8.06
N GLU A 5 -13.57 0.06 -7.93
CA GLU A 5 -14.48 0.31 -6.79
C GLU A 5 -13.85 -0.19 -5.50
N LEU A 6 -13.27 -1.39 -5.53
CA LEU A 6 -12.57 -1.96 -4.37
C LEU A 6 -11.42 -1.08 -3.88
N ILE A 7 -10.60 -0.55 -4.78
CA ILE A 7 -9.47 0.33 -4.41
C ILE A 7 -9.98 1.65 -3.84
N LYS A 8 -11.03 2.23 -4.43
CA LYS A 8 -11.67 3.43 -3.88
C LYS A 8 -12.13 3.18 -2.45
N GLU A 9 -12.88 2.10 -2.22
CA GLU A 9 -13.39 1.75 -0.90
C GLU A 9 -12.28 1.43 0.13
N LEU A 10 -11.14 0.92 -0.33
CA LEU A 10 -9.94 0.74 0.52
C LEU A 10 -9.26 2.06 0.89
N PHE A 11 -9.34 3.09 0.04
CA PHE A 11 -8.74 4.40 0.27
C PHE A 11 -9.69 5.37 0.99
N THR A 12 -11.00 5.16 0.92
CA THR A 12 -11.98 5.99 1.60
C THR A 12 -11.86 5.83 3.12
N ASP A 13 -11.89 6.96 3.82
CA ASP A 13 -11.95 7.02 5.27
C ASP A 13 -13.37 6.70 5.75
N CYS A 14 -13.49 6.10 6.93
CA CYS A 14 -14.80 5.72 7.47
C CYS A 14 -15.59 6.96 7.92
N GLY A 15 -16.36 7.55 6.99
CA GLY A 15 -17.24 8.66 7.28
C GLY A 15 -18.45 8.27 8.16
N PRO A 16 -19.08 9.22 8.86
CA PRO A 16 -20.23 8.96 9.75
C PRO A 16 -21.52 8.48 9.04
N LEU A 17 -21.56 8.44 7.70
CA LEU A 17 -22.71 7.98 6.90
C LEU A 17 -22.39 6.78 5.98
N GLU A 18 -21.17 6.26 5.95
CA GLU A 18 -20.83 5.12 5.09
C GLU A 18 -20.95 3.79 5.84
N SER A 19 -21.98 3.03 5.52
CA SER A 19 -22.25 1.69 6.02
C SER A 19 -21.47 0.62 5.26
N SER A 20 -20.15 0.81 5.08
CA SER A 20 -19.31 -0.24 4.51
C SER A 20 -18.94 -1.25 5.59
N SER A 21 -18.98 -2.54 5.28
CA SER A 21 -18.62 -3.63 6.21
C SER A 21 -17.19 -3.54 6.77
N LEU A 22 -16.31 -2.77 6.12
CA LEU A 22 -14.96 -2.42 6.59
C LEU A 22 -14.96 -1.40 7.75
N CYS A 23 -16.06 -0.68 7.94
CA CYS A 23 -16.20 0.45 8.86
C CYS A 23 -17.29 0.19 9.93
N ASP A 24 -17.59 -1.08 10.23
CA ASP A 24 -18.56 -1.47 11.27
C ASP A 24 -17.96 -1.28 12.67
N TYR A 25 -17.72 -0.02 13.00
CA TYR A 25 -17.37 0.44 14.33
C TYR A 25 -18.67 0.66 15.13
N ARG A 26 -18.68 0.23 16.39
CA ARG A 26 -19.86 0.32 17.23
C ARG A 26 -20.13 1.79 17.59
N ASN A 27 -21.07 2.43 16.90
CA ASN A 27 -21.53 3.78 17.22
C ASN A 27 -22.52 3.72 18.40
N ASP A 28 -22.05 3.92 19.63
CA ASP A 28 -22.95 4.20 20.75
C ASP A 28 -23.46 5.66 20.63
N MET A 29 -24.58 5.88 19.91
CA MET A 29 -25.26 7.18 19.75
C MET A 29 -25.92 7.71 21.05
N ASN A 30 -25.36 7.46 22.23
CA ASN A 30 -25.87 7.97 23.51
C ASN A 30 -24.85 8.81 24.30
N ALA A 31 -23.68 9.13 23.72
CA ALA A 31 -22.72 10.04 24.34
C ALA A 31 -23.10 11.51 24.08
N SER A 32 -24.01 12.05 24.90
CA SER A 32 -24.24 13.50 25.02
C SER A 32 -23.14 14.17 25.86
N LYS A 33 -21.88 13.99 25.47
CA LYS A 33 -20.73 14.64 26.12
C LYS A 33 -19.69 15.07 25.09
N THR A 34 -19.52 16.38 24.99
CA THR A 34 -18.65 17.09 24.05
C THR A 34 -17.17 17.15 24.48
N ASP A 35 -16.70 16.25 25.35
CA ASP A 35 -15.32 16.27 25.86
C ASP A 35 -14.62 14.90 25.87
N ASP A 36 -15.26 13.85 25.33
CA ASP A 36 -14.69 12.51 25.30
C ASP A 36 -14.38 12.09 23.85
N ILE A 37 -13.16 11.60 23.67
CA ILE A 37 -12.56 11.04 22.46
C ILE A 37 -13.60 10.21 21.66
N PRO A 38 -13.67 10.28 20.31
CA PRO A 38 -14.41 9.29 19.53
C PRO A 38 -13.61 7.98 19.54
N ASP A 39 -13.42 7.39 20.72
CA ASP A 39 -12.91 6.04 20.89
C ASP A 39 -13.96 5.10 20.32
N ARG A 40 -13.78 4.71 19.06
CA ARG A 40 -14.64 3.76 18.36
C ARG A 40 -14.10 2.36 18.62
N PRO A 41 -14.61 1.61 19.62
CA PRO A 41 -14.18 0.23 19.81
C PRO A 41 -14.48 -0.56 18.54
N ALA A 42 -13.52 -1.37 18.08
CA ALA A 42 -13.77 -2.30 16.99
C ALA A 42 -14.96 -3.18 17.35
N GLY A 43 -16.02 -3.08 16.56
CA GLY A 43 -17.12 -4.02 16.64
C GLY A 43 -16.65 -5.42 16.26
N THR A 44 -17.48 -6.42 16.56
CA THR A 44 -17.29 -7.79 16.06
C THR A 44 -17.24 -7.85 14.52
N GLY A 45 -17.82 -6.86 13.84
CA GLY A 45 -17.76 -6.69 12.38
C GLY A 45 -16.34 -6.45 11.84
N VAL A 46 -15.49 -5.74 12.58
CA VAL A 46 -14.10 -5.46 12.16
C VAL A 46 -13.26 -6.73 12.10
N TYR A 47 -13.41 -7.64 13.07
CA TYR A 47 -12.72 -8.94 13.06
C TYR A 47 -13.15 -9.81 11.87
N SER A 48 -14.44 -9.80 11.54
CA SER A 48 -14.96 -10.48 10.34
C SER A 48 -14.42 -9.84 9.06
N ALA A 49 -14.34 -8.50 8.99
CA ALA A 49 -13.79 -7.77 7.86
C ALA A 49 -12.29 -8.07 7.66
N ILE A 50 -11.48 -8.08 8.73
CA ILE A 50 -10.06 -8.46 8.68
C ILE A 50 -9.91 -9.88 8.11
N TRP A 51 -10.74 -10.83 8.57
CA TRP A 51 -10.72 -12.20 8.06
C TRP A 51 -11.03 -12.26 6.56
N GLN A 52 -12.05 -11.54 6.11
CA GLN A 52 -12.40 -11.44 4.70
C GLN A 52 -11.30 -10.78 3.85
N LEU A 53 -10.66 -9.72 4.37
CA LEU A 53 -9.54 -9.04 3.71
C LEU A 53 -8.31 -9.93 3.60
N CYS A 54 -7.97 -10.69 4.65
CA CYS A 54 -6.89 -11.69 4.61
C CYS A 54 -7.15 -12.76 3.54
N LEU A 55 -8.38 -13.29 3.47
CA LEU A 55 -8.76 -14.27 2.45
C LEU A 55 -8.68 -13.65 1.05
N ALA A 56 -9.17 -12.41 0.88
CA ALA A 56 -9.09 -11.68 -0.38
C ALA A 56 -7.65 -11.42 -0.81
N LEU A 57 -6.75 -11.09 0.11
CA LEU A 57 -5.32 -10.87 -0.14
C LEU A 57 -4.66 -12.13 -0.69
N ILE A 58 -4.88 -13.28 -0.05
CA ILE A 58 -4.32 -14.57 -0.49
C ILE A 58 -4.85 -14.91 -1.90
N PHE A 59 -6.16 -14.80 -2.10
CA PHE A 59 -6.77 -15.11 -3.39
C PHE A 59 -6.28 -14.16 -4.50
N LYS A 60 -6.11 -12.87 -4.20
CA LYS A 60 -5.59 -11.87 -5.13
C LYS A 60 -4.15 -12.18 -5.52
N ILE A 61 -3.26 -12.47 -4.56
CA ILE A 61 -1.86 -12.84 -4.86
C ILE A 61 -1.82 -14.04 -5.81
N ILE A 62 -2.58 -15.10 -5.52
CA ILE A 62 -2.64 -16.30 -6.36
C ILE A 62 -3.14 -15.94 -7.79
N MET A 63 -4.24 -15.21 -7.90
CA MET A 63 -4.78 -14.75 -9.20
C MET A 63 -3.78 -13.90 -9.98
N THR A 64 -3.02 -13.03 -9.30
CA THR A 64 -2.02 -12.18 -9.97
C THR A 64 -0.86 -12.97 -10.53
N VAL A 65 -0.38 -13.98 -9.81
CA VAL A 65 0.69 -14.87 -10.29
C VAL A 65 0.23 -15.63 -11.54
N PHE A 66 -1.00 -16.18 -11.52
CA PHE A 66 -1.57 -16.86 -12.68
C PHE A 66 -1.76 -15.90 -13.87
N THR A 67 -2.29 -14.70 -13.63
CA THR A 67 -2.53 -13.72 -14.71
C THR A 67 -1.22 -13.26 -15.35
N PHE A 68 -0.18 -13.04 -14.55
CA PHE A 68 1.15 -12.67 -15.05
C PHE A 68 1.81 -13.79 -15.87
N GLY A 69 1.53 -15.05 -15.55
CA GLY A 69 2.08 -16.21 -16.28
C GLY A 69 1.41 -16.50 -17.62
N ILE A 70 0.27 -15.89 -17.94
CA ILE A 70 -0.49 -16.13 -19.18
C ILE A 70 -0.03 -15.17 -20.28
N LYS A 71 0.02 -15.65 -21.53
CA LYS A 71 0.33 -14.84 -22.73
C LYS A 71 -0.85 -13.93 -23.13
N VAL A 72 -1.26 -13.03 -22.25
CA VAL A 72 -2.32 -12.04 -22.49
C VAL A 72 -1.77 -10.65 -22.16
N PRO A 73 -1.98 -9.64 -23.04
CA PRO A 73 -1.60 -8.27 -22.74
C PRO A 73 -2.42 -7.77 -21.53
N SER A 74 -1.77 -7.67 -20.38
CA SER A 74 -2.39 -7.22 -19.13
C SER A 74 -1.43 -6.33 -18.35
N GLY A 75 -1.98 -5.40 -17.56
CA GLY A 75 -1.22 -4.52 -16.69
C GLY A 75 -1.06 -5.11 -15.30
N LEU A 76 0.16 -5.03 -14.74
CA LEU A 76 0.45 -5.50 -13.38
C LEU A 76 0.32 -4.41 -12.30
N PHE A 77 0.12 -3.17 -12.72
CA PHE A 77 0.04 -2.01 -11.83
C PHE A 77 -1.20 -2.05 -10.94
N ILE A 78 -2.41 -2.08 -11.49
CA ILE A 78 -3.66 -2.12 -10.71
C ILE A 78 -3.73 -3.31 -9.73
N PRO A 79 -3.43 -4.56 -10.12
CA PRO A 79 -3.50 -5.68 -9.20
C PRO A 79 -2.51 -5.58 -8.03
N SER A 80 -1.29 -5.12 -8.28
CA SER A 80 -0.27 -4.95 -7.24
C SER A 80 -0.63 -3.81 -6.28
N MET A 81 -1.24 -2.74 -6.80
CA MET A 81 -1.80 -1.65 -5.99
C MET A 81 -2.86 -2.19 -5.03
N ALA A 82 -3.78 -3.01 -5.53
CA ALA A 82 -4.86 -3.58 -4.73
C ALA A 82 -4.34 -4.50 -3.62
N ILE A 83 -3.35 -5.34 -3.90
CA ILE A 83 -2.73 -6.22 -2.89
C ILE A 83 -2.07 -5.36 -1.79
N GLY A 84 -1.31 -4.34 -2.17
CA GLY A 84 -0.68 -3.43 -1.23
C GLY A 84 -1.70 -2.61 -0.42
N ALA A 85 -2.81 -2.19 -1.03
CA ALA A 85 -3.89 -1.47 -0.37
C ALA A 85 -4.57 -2.31 0.71
N ILE A 86 -4.89 -3.58 0.39
CA ILE A 86 -5.48 -4.52 1.34
C ILE A 86 -4.53 -4.76 2.52
N ALA A 87 -3.25 -5.02 2.24
CA ALA A 87 -2.24 -5.23 3.28
C ALA A 87 -2.08 -3.98 4.17
N GLY A 88 -1.99 -2.80 3.55
CA GLY A 88 -1.91 -1.53 4.25
C GLY A 88 -3.11 -1.26 5.14
N ARG A 89 -4.34 -1.54 4.65
CA ARG A 89 -5.58 -1.38 5.43
C ARG A 89 -5.60 -2.31 6.65
N ILE A 90 -5.20 -3.58 6.49
CA ILE A 90 -5.11 -4.54 7.60
C ILE A 90 -4.13 -4.02 8.67
N VAL A 91 -2.97 -3.51 8.26
CA VAL A 91 -2.00 -2.91 9.18
C VAL A 91 -2.57 -1.67 9.86
N GLY A 92 -3.25 -0.78 9.13
CA GLY A 92 -3.88 0.41 9.69
C GLY A 92 -4.90 0.08 10.80
N ILE A 93 -5.78 -0.89 10.55
CA ILE A 93 -6.76 -1.37 11.54
C ILE A 93 -6.04 -2.03 12.74
N ALA A 94 -4.99 -2.81 12.50
CA ALA A 94 -4.24 -3.44 13.58
C ALA A 94 -3.53 -2.40 14.48
N VAL A 95 -2.96 -1.35 13.89
CA VAL A 95 -2.32 -0.25 14.63
C VAL A 95 -3.35 0.58 15.41
N GLU A 96 -4.52 0.82 14.84
CA GLU A 96 -5.66 1.46 15.51
C GLU A 96 -6.09 0.67 16.76
N GLN A 97 -6.27 -0.65 16.63
CA GLN A 97 -6.62 -1.50 17.78
C GLN A 97 -5.52 -1.60 18.83
N LEU A 98 -4.26 -1.58 18.39
CA LEU A 98 -3.11 -1.58 19.30
C LEU A 98 -3.04 -0.28 20.10
N ALA A 99 -3.29 0.87 19.46
CA ALA A 99 -3.32 2.17 20.13
C ALA A 99 -4.44 2.25 21.19
N TYR A 100 -5.59 1.63 20.92
CA TYR A 100 -6.69 1.53 21.89
C TYR A 100 -6.32 0.70 23.13
N TYR A 101 -5.71 -0.48 22.94
CA TYR A 101 -5.37 -1.38 24.06
C TYR A 101 -4.14 -0.90 24.87
N HIS A 102 -3.21 -0.19 24.24
CA HIS A 102 -1.98 0.31 24.85
C HIS A 102 -1.85 1.84 24.78
N HIS A 103 -2.88 2.56 25.24
CA HIS A 103 -2.88 4.03 25.29
C HIS A 103 -1.76 4.63 26.18
N ASP A 104 -1.19 3.85 27.11
CA ASP A 104 -0.15 4.31 28.04
C ASP A 104 1.28 4.34 27.47
N TRP A 105 1.49 3.88 26.23
CA TRP A 105 2.82 3.94 25.61
C TRP A 105 3.18 5.37 25.16
N PHE A 106 4.41 5.80 25.47
CA PHE A 106 4.87 7.19 25.24
C PHE A 106 4.73 7.66 23.79
N ILE A 107 4.80 6.73 22.83
CA ILE A 107 4.70 6.99 21.39
C ILE A 107 3.30 7.44 21.00
N PHE A 108 2.25 6.80 21.52
CA PHE A 108 0.86 7.12 21.16
C PHE A 108 0.37 8.38 21.87
N LYS A 109 0.82 8.61 23.10
CA LYS A 109 0.45 9.80 23.89
C LYS A 109 0.91 11.13 23.25
N GLN A 110 2.01 11.12 22.49
CA GLN A 110 2.57 12.33 21.90
C GLN A 110 2.09 12.59 20.47
N TRP A 111 1.55 11.59 19.79
CA TRP A 111 1.16 11.67 18.37
C TRP A 111 -0.36 11.78 18.17
N CYS A 112 -1.16 11.37 19.16
CA CYS A 112 -2.60 11.63 19.16
C CYS A 112 -2.90 12.98 19.82
N GLU A 113 -3.16 14.03 19.03
CA GLU A 113 -3.72 15.29 19.55
C GLU A 113 -5.22 15.13 19.87
N VAL A 114 -5.65 15.74 20.98
CA VAL A 114 -7.04 15.73 21.44
C VAL A 114 -7.92 16.50 20.44
N GLY A 115 -8.70 15.78 19.63
CA GLY A 115 -9.66 16.36 18.68
C GLY A 115 -9.42 16.06 17.19
N ALA A 116 -8.38 15.29 16.85
CA ALA A 116 -8.14 14.79 15.48
C ALA A 116 -8.07 13.25 15.46
N ASP A 117 -8.45 12.64 14.33
CA ASP A 117 -8.30 11.20 14.12
C ASP A 117 -6.81 10.83 14.14
N CYS A 118 -6.36 10.14 15.20
CA CYS A 118 -4.94 9.85 15.38
C CYS A 118 -4.39 8.86 14.35
N ILE A 119 -5.22 7.89 13.92
CA ILE A 119 -4.83 6.85 12.97
C ILE A 119 -5.93 6.70 11.93
N THR A 120 -5.59 7.00 10.68
CA THR A 120 -6.51 6.86 9.55
C THR A 120 -6.13 5.62 8.72
N PRO A 121 -6.94 4.54 8.73
CA PRO A 121 -6.59 3.31 8.03
C PRO A 121 -6.54 3.48 6.49
N GLY A 122 -7.23 4.47 5.93
CA GLY A 122 -7.15 4.85 4.51
C GLY A 122 -5.74 5.30 4.10
N LEU A 123 -5.07 6.10 4.95
CA LEU A 123 -3.68 6.52 4.70
C LEU A 123 -2.72 5.32 4.67
N TYR A 124 -2.87 4.38 5.61
CA TYR A 124 -2.07 3.15 5.62
C TYR A 124 -2.32 2.28 4.38
N ALA A 125 -3.55 2.22 3.88
CA ALA A 125 -3.88 1.54 2.63
C ALA A 125 -3.16 2.20 1.43
N MET A 126 -3.15 3.53 1.35
CA MET A 126 -2.45 4.26 0.28
C MET A 126 -0.93 4.06 0.33
N VAL A 127 -0.34 4.17 1.52
CA VAL A 127 1.11 3.93 1.72
C VAL A 127 1.47 2.49 1.38
N GLY A 128 0.69 1.50 1.82
CA GLY A 128 0.90 0.10 1.49
C GLY A 128 0.76 -0.20 0.00
N ALA A 129 -0.19 0.43 -0.68
CA ALA A 129 -0.37 0.34 -2.12
C ALA A 129 0.85 0.87 -2.89
N ALA A 130 1.34 2.05 -2.52
CA ALA A 130 2.53 2.65 -3.12
C ALA A 130 3.79 1.83 -2.84
N ALA A 131 3.98 1.37 -1.60
CA ALA A 131 5.13 0.57 -1.21
C ALA A 131 5.18 -0.78 -1.94
N CYS A 132 4.05 -1.48 -2.07
CA CYS A 132 3.98 -2.75 -2.80
C CYS A 132 4.30 -2.55 -4.29
N LEU A 133 3.72 -1.52 -4.93
CA LEU A 133 4.00 -1.20 -6.32
C LEU A 133 5.45 -0.76 -6.56
N GLY A 134 5.99 0.09 -5.69
CA GLY A 134 7.37 0.57 -5.76
C GLY A 134 8.36 -0.56 -5.54
N GLY A 135 7.99 -1.53 -4.69
CA GLY A 135 8.64 -2.83 -4.59
C GLY A 135 8.63 -3.53 -5.94
N VAL A 136 7.48 -4.00 -6.42
CA VAL A 136 7.42 -4.86 -7.61
C VAL A 136 8.02 -4.24 -8.88
N THR A 137 7.79 -2.94 -9.11
CA THR A 137 8.23 -2.24 -10.32
C THR A 137 9.60 -1.58 -10.20
N ARG A 138 10.11 -1.39 -8.98
CA ARG A 138 11.33 -0.61 -8.68
C ARG A 138 11.29 0.85 -9.18
N MET A 139 10.10 1.36 -9.51
CA MET A 139 9.86 2.78 -9.84
C MET A 139 9.58 3.54 -8.54
N THR A 140 10.41 4.55 -8.22
CA THR A 140 10.30 5.29 -6.94
C THR A 140 9.60 6.63 -7.13
N VAL A 141 10.29 7.61 -7.72
CA VAL A 141 9.84 9.01 -7.74
C VAL A 141 8.55 9.18 -8.55
N SER A 142 8.50 8.67 -9.77
CA SER A 142 7.32 8.81 -10.65
C SER A 142 6.08 8.17 -10.06
N LEU A 143 6.23 7.01 -9.42
CA LEU A 143 5.11 6.30 -8.78
C LEU A 143 4.57 7.09 -7.60
N VAL A 144 5.45 7.59 -6.72
CA VAL A 144 5.06 8.42 -5.58
C VAL A 144 4.27 9.63 -6.05
N VAL A 145 4.75 10.32 -7.09
CA VAL A 145 4.04 11.48 -7.66
C VAL A 145 2.67 11.08 -8.19
N ILE A 146 2.55 9.97 -8.92
CA ILE A 146 1.24 9.50 -9.43
C ILE A 146 0.27 9.23 -8.28
N VAL A 147 0.70 8.49 -7.24
CA VAL A 147 -0.18 8.18 -6.10
C VAL A 147 -0.54 9.45 -5.33
N PHE A 148 0.42 10.36 -5.16
CA PHE A 148 0.23 11.66 -4.53
C PHE A 148 -0.81 12.53 -5.27
N GLU A 149 -0.70 12.65 -6.60
CA GLU A 149 -1.65 13.40 -7.44
C GLU A 149 -3.06 12.80 -7.37
N LEU A 150 -3.17 11.47 -7.24
CA LEU A 150 -4.46 10.78 -7.10
C LEU A 150 -5.09 10.98 -5.71
N THR A 151 -4.29 11.16 -4.67
CA THR A 151 -4.73 11.31 -3.28
C THR A 151 -5.01 12.77 -2.88
N GLY A 152 -4.32 13.74 -3.48
CA GLY A 152 -4.63 15.17 -3.32
C GLY A 152 -4.15 15.83 -2.00
N GLY A 153 -3.30 15.18 -1.20
CA GLY A 153 -2.80 15.69 0.09
C GLY A 153 -1.27 15.88 0.12
N LEU A 154 -0.80 17.14 0.09
CA LEU A 154 0.64 17.52 0.03
C LEU A 154 1.45 17.11 1.27
N GLU A 155 0.79 16.95 2.39
CA GLU A 155 1.44 16.77 3.69
C GLU A 155 2.07 15.38 3.87
N TYR A 156 1.57 14.37 3.13
CA TYR A 156 1.97 12.97 3.32
C TYR A 156 3.00 12.46 2.29
N ILE A 157 3.60 13.34 1.48
CA ILE A 157 4.54 12.94 0.43
C ILE A 157 5.85 12.37 0.99
N VAL A 158 6.37 12.96 2.07
CA VAL A 158 7.64 12.55 2.70
C VAL A 158 7.57 11.12 3.25
N PRO A 159 6.58 10.76 4.10
CA PRO A 159 6.46 9.38 4.59
C PRO A 159 6.17 8.37 3.46
N LEU A 160 5.44 8.76 2.41
CA LEU A 160 5.21 7.92 1.24
C LEU A 160 6.53 7.58 0.52
N MET A 161 7.38 8.59 0.29
CA MET A 161 8.71 8.40 -0.32
C MET A 161 9.59 7.49 0.53
N ALA A 162 9.59 7.68 1.86
CA ALA A 162 10.35 6.83 2.77
C ALA A 162 9.90 5.36 2.71
N ALA A 163 8.57 5.11 2.70
CA ALA A 163 8.01 3.76 2.57
C ALA A 163 8.36 3.10 1.22
N VAL A 164 8.31 3.86 0.13
CA VAL A 164 8.66 3.35 -1.21
C VAL A 164 10.16 3.08 -1.33
N MET A 165 11.01 3.93 -0.77
CA MET A 165 12.47 3.72 -0.76
C MET A 165 12.88 2.51 0.08
N THR A 166 12.29 2.33 1.26
CA THR A 166 12.52 1.15 2.09
C THR A 166 12.06 -0.13 1.38
N SER A 167 10.88 -0.12 0.75
CA SER A 167 10.40 -1.24 -0.07
C SER A 167 11.36 -1.55 -1.24
N LYS A 168 11.86 -0.51 -1.92
CA LYS A 168 12.87 -0.69 -2.97
C LYS A 168 14.14 -1.33 -2.42
N TRP A 169 14.69 -0.86 -1.31
CA TRP A 169 15.92 -1.40 -0.75
C TRP A 169 15.78 -2.86 -0.31
N VAL A 170 14.65 -3.19 0.34
CA VAL A 170 14.32 -4.58 0.69
C VAL A 170 14.22 -5.41 -0.59
N GLY A 171 13.55 -4.90 -1.62
CA GLY A 171 13.48 -5.54 -2.93
C GLY A 171 14.86 -5.79 -3.55
N ASP A 172 15.68 -4.75 -3.64
CA ASP A 172 17.02 -4.79 -4.22
C ASP A 172 17.95 -5.78 -3.48
N ALA A 173 17.71 -6.00 -2.18
CA ALA A 173 18.41 -7.02 -1.39
C ALA A 173 18.03 -8.46 -1.77
N PHE A 174 16.77 -8.72 -2.13
CA PHE A 174 16.33 -10.04 -2.62
C PHE A 174 16.65 -10.26 -4.10
N GLY A 175 16.63 -9.20 -4.90
CA GLY A 175 16.93 -9.26 -6.32
C GLY A 175 17.06 -7.86 -6.91
N ARG A 176 18.10 -7.65 -7.72
CA ARG A 176 18.50 -6.33 -8.21
C ARG A 176 17.58 -5.75 -9.29
N GLU A 177 16.63 -6.53 -9.79
CA GLU A 177 15.78 -6.16 -10.93
C GLU A 177 14.32 -6.07 -10.57
N GLY A 178 13.64 -5.11 -11.22
CA GLY A 178 12.19 -5.07 -11.24
C GLY A 178 11.58 -6.13 -12.14
N ILE A 179 10.27 -6.34 -12.00
CA ILE A 179 9.55 -7.34 -12.82
C ILE A 179 9.65 -7.07 -14.34
N TYR A 180 9.71 -5.79 -14.73
CA TYR A 180 9.81 -5.38 -16.13
C TYR A 180 11.20 -5.65 -16.72
N GLU A 181 12.26 -5.34 -15.98
CA GLU A 181 13.66 -5.62 -16.36
C GLU A 181 13.88 -7.14 -16.46
N ALA A 182 13.40 -7.90 -15.48
CA ALA A 182 13.48 -9.35 -15.49
C ALA A 182 12.80 -9.96 -16.73
N HIS A 183 11.63 -9.44 -17.12
CA HIS A 183 10.92 -9.91 -18.31
C HIS A 183 11.65 -9.57 -19.62
N ILE A 184 12.25 -8.38 -19.70
CA ILE A 184 13.07 -7.96 -20.85
C ILE A 184 14.25 -8.92 -21.04
N ARG A 185 14.94 -9.24 -19.95
CA ARG A 185 16.09 -10.15 -19.97
C ARG A 185 15.70 -11.59 -20.28
N LEU A 186 14.59 -12.08 -19.75
CA LEU A 186 14.05 -13.42 -20.06
C LEU A 186 13.68 -13.58 -21.53
N ASN A 187 13.21 -12.51 -22.19
CA ASN A 187 12.90 -12.52 -23.61
C ASN A 187 14.14 -12.28 -24.51
N GLY A 188 15.30 -11.99 -23.94
CA GLY A 188 16.54 -11.77 -24.69
C GLY A 188 16.54 -10.50 -25.54
N TYR A 189 15.77 -9.48 -25.18
CA TYR A 189 15.81 -8.21 -25.90
C TYR A 189 17.10 -7.44 -25.58
N PRO A 190 17.75 -6.82 -26.58
CA PRO A 190 18.93 -5.99 -26.34
C PRO A 190 18.51 -4.69 -25.64
N PHE A 191 18.65 -4.64 -24.32
CA PHE A 191 18.39 -3.47 -23.49
C PHE A 191 19.69 -3.03 -22.82
N LEU A 192 20.03 -1.75 -22.96
CA LEU A 192 21.21 -1.16 -22.35
C LEU A 192 20.78 -0.47 -21.05
N ASP A 193 21.11 -1.08 -19.91
CA ASP A 193 20.83 -0.47 -18.61
C ASP A 193 21.85 0.66 -18.34
N VAL A 194 21.35 1.80 -17.86
CA VAL A 194 22.16 2.95 -17.43
C VAL A 194 22.90 2.63 -16.12
N ARG A 195 22.41 1.66 -15.34
CA ARG A 195 22.98 1.25 -14.05
C ARG A 195 24.11 0.21 -14.18
N GLU A 196 24.21 -0.45 -15.32
CA GLU A 196 25.29 -1.41 -15.56
C GLU A 196 26.54 -0.68 -16.05
N GLU A 197 27.52 -0.54 -15.16
CA GLU A 197 28.86 -0.11 -15.54
C GLU A 197 29.55 -1.27 -16.26
N PHE A 198 29.48 -1.26 -17.58
CA PHE A 198 30.26 -2.16 -18.40
C PHE A 198 31.75 -1.83 -18.23
N THR A 199 32.46 -2.60 -17.41
CA THR A 199 33.92 -2.60 -17.36
C THR A 199 34.47 -3.31 -18.59
N HIS A 200 34.09 -2.86 -19.79
CA HIS A 200 34.57 -3.44 -21.03
C HIS A 200 35.92 -2.81 -21.40
N THR A 201 36.94 -3.66 -21.53
CA THR A 201 38.23 -3.33 -22.15
C THR A 201 38.15 -3.24 -23.68
N THR A 202 36.94 -3.32 -24.25
CA THR A 202 36.72 -3.28 -25.70
C THR A 202 36.69 -1.82 -26.17
N LEU A 203 37.53 -1.51 -27.14
CA LEU A 203 37.52 -0.21 -27.82
C LEU A 203 36.30 -0.13 -28.76
N ALA A 204 35.84 1.08 -29.04
CA ALA A 204 34.77 1.33 -30.03
C ALA A 204 35.09 0.76 -31.42
N ALA A 205 36.35 0.44 -31.71
CA ALA A 205 36.80 -0.19 -32.96
C ALA A 205 36.48 -1.70 -33.05
N ASP A 206 36.16 -2.37 -31.94
CA ASP A 206 35.92 -3.82 -31.89
C ASP A 206 34.44 -4.19 -32.13
N VAL A 207 33.55 -3.18 -32.13
CA VAL A 207 32.13 -3.35 -32.46
C VAL A 207 31.97 -3.09 -33.96
N ARG A 208 32.06 -4.15 -34.76
CA ARG A 208 31.85 -4.13 -36.22
C ARG A 208 30.62 -4.92 -36.63
#